data_AF-D6WLU6-F1
#
_entry.id   AF-D6WLU6-F1
#
_cell.length_a   1.000
_cell.length_b   1.000
_cell.length_c   1.000
_cell.angle_alpha   90.00
_cell.angle_beta   90.00
_cell.angle_gamma   90.00
#
_symmetry.space_group_name_H-M   'P 1'
#
loop_
_entity.id
_entity.type
_entity.pdbx_description
1 polymer ?
#
loop_
_entity_poly.entity_id
_entity_poly.type
_entity_poly.pdbx_seq_one_letter_code
_entity_poly.pdbx_strand_id
1 'polypeptide(L)'
;MSNILAKNISTLIKLQPKYFITNAAAGVRKGSDWVPQEKVTHTGQKWEPDDYRLSRFVGRPKHVNPNFAIDLIAEVPPKACKERVVWCDGGGGPTGHPKVYINLDKPGNHSCGYCGLRYYLDHGH
;
A
#
# COMPACT_ATOMS: atom_id res chain seq x y z
N MET A 1 -49.63 -36.20 -45.03
CA MET A 1 -50.23 -35.60 -43.83
C MET A 1 -49.19 -34.62 -43.27
N SER A 2 -48.95 -33.47 -43.91
CA SER A 2 -49.73 -32.21 -43.90
C SER A 2 -49.41 -31.32 -42.69
N ASN A 3 -49.09 -30.05 -43.00
CA ASN A 3 -49.02 -28.81 -42.18
C ASN A 3 -47.67 -28.54 -41.49
N ILE A 4 -46.86 -27.50 -41.80
CA ILE A 4 -47.05 -26.06 -42.07
C ILE A 4 -47.60 -25.26 -40.86
N LEU A 5 -46.94 -24.14 -40.57
CA LEU A 5 -47.21 -23.04 -39.60
C LEU A 5 -46.63 -23.26 -38.18
N ALA A 6 -45.99 -22.30 -37.51
CA ALA A 6 -45.93 -20.86 -37.69
C ALA A 6 -44.61 -20.27 -37.14
N LYS A 7 -44.15 -19.18 -37.79
CA LYS A 7 -43.08 -18.30 -37.31
C LYS A 7 -43.59 -17.51 -36.12
N ASN A 8 -42.91 -17.58 -34.98
CA ASN A 8 -43.29 -16.81 -33.79
C ASN A 8 -42.62 -15.44 -33.82
N ILE A 9 -43.38 -14.44 -34.27
CA ILE A 9 -43.05 -13.02 -34.21
C ILE A 9 -43.55 -12.51 -32.86
N SER A 10 -42.64 -12.22 -31.94
CA SER A 10 -42.96 -11.41 -30.77
C SER A 10 -41.76 -10.57 -30.34
N THR A 11 -41.27 -9.72 -31.25
CA THR A 11 -40.40 -8.60 -30.91
C THR A 11 -41.27 -7.52 -30.25
N LEU A 12 -41.62 -7.72 -28.98
CA LEU A 12 -42.29 -6.72 -28.17
C LEU A 12 -41.27 -5.68 -27.72
N ILE A 13 -41.26 -4.57 -28.46
CA ILE A 13 -40.64 -3.29 -28.11
C ILE A 13 -41.13 -2.88 -26.72
N LYS A 14 -40.33 -3.10 -25.68
CA LYS A 14 -40.56 -2.52 -24.36
C LYS A 14 -40.06 -1.08 -24.36
N LEU A 15 -40.99 -0.17 -24.64
CA LEU A 15 -40.87 1.27 -24.40
C LEU A 15 -40.38 1.52 -22.96
N GLN A 16 -39.24 2.19 -22.80
CA GLN A 16 -38.73 2.65 -21.51
C GLN A 16 -39.59 3.83 -21.03
N PRO A 17 -40.19 3.81 -19.83
CA PRO A 17 -40.82 5.00 -19.29
C PRO A 17 -39.72 5.98 -18.86
N LYS A 18 -39.64 7.09 -19.59
CA LYS A 18 -39.03 8.34 -19.11
C LYS A 18 -39.72 8.71 -17.79
N TYR A 19 -38.96 9.27 -16.85
CA TYR A 19 -39.39 9.72 -15.52
C TYR A 19 -39.47 8.64 -14.43
N PHE A 20 -38.29 8.24 -13.91
CA PHE A 20 -38.16 7.85 -12.51
C PHE A 20 -37.23 8.84 -11.82
N ILE A 21 -37.80 9.63 -10.93
CA ILE A 21 -37.09 10.48 -9.99
C ILE A 21 -36.46 9.52 -8.96
N THR A 22 -35.24 9.07 -9.19
CA THR A 22 -34.51 8.31 -8.17
C THR A 22 -33.98 9.30 -7.16
N ASN A 23 -34.66 9.33 -6.01
CA ASN A 23 -34.29 9.98 -4.76
C ASN A 23 -32.80 10.34 -4.68
N ALA A 24 -32.51 11.64 -4.62
CA ALA A 24 -31.25 12.12 -4.08
C ALA A 24 -31.08 11.43 -2.72
N ALA A 25 -30.17 10.47 -2.62
CA ALA A 25 -29.76 9.93 -1.35
C ALA A 25 -29.22 11.13 -0.58
N ALA A 26 -30.03 11.65 0.36
CA ALA A 26 -29.61 12.66 1.30
C ALA A 26 -28.29 12.15 1.87
N GLY A 27 -27.20 12.85 1.57
CA GLY A 27 -25.88 12.51 2.07
C GLY A 27 -25.98 12.44 3.58
N VAL A 28 -26.05 11.22 4.13
CA VAL A 28 -26.00 11.00 5.56
C VAL A 28 -24.66 11.57 5.95
N ARG A 29 -24.67 12.72 6.62
CA ARG A 29 -23.49 13.22 7.31
C ARG A 29 -23.16 12.12 8.31
N LYS A 30 -22.14 11.30 8.03
CA LYS A 30 -21.58 10.39 9.03
C LYS A 30 -21.20 11.31 10.20
N GLY A 31 -22.04 11.32 11.24
CA GLY A 31 -21.65 11.88 12.52
C GLY A 31 -20.33 11.23 12.91
N SER A 32 -19.45 11.96 13.58
CA SER A 32 -18.22 11.39 14.09
C SER A 32 -18.55 10.09 14.83
N ASP A 33 -18.07 8.95 14.32
CA ASP A 33 -18.27 7.66 14.97
C ASP A 33 -17.74 7.80 16.42
N TRP A 34 -18.59 7.48 17.40
CA TRP A 34 -18.23 7.54 18.82
C TRP A 34 -17.17 6.50 19.19
N VAL A 35 -17.01 5.47 18.35
CA VAL A 35 -15.98 4.44 18.49
C VAL A 35 -14.69 4.94 17.83
N PRO A 36 -13.58 5.07 18.59
CA PRO A 36 -12.28 5.41 18.02
C PRO A 36 -11.83 4.39 16.96
N GLN A 37 -11.52 4.89 15.77
CA GLN A 37 -10.98 4.06 14.69
C GLN A 37 -9.48 3.83 14.93
N GLU A 38 -9.12 2.69 15.50
CA GLU A 38 -7.73 2.36 15.84
C GLU A 38 -6.98 1.75 14.64
N LYS A 39 -5.83 2.34 14.31
CA LYS A 39 -4.90 1.85 13.28
C LYS A 39 -3.58 1.44 13.94
N VAL A 40 -3.03 0.32 13.49
CA VAL A 40 -1.71 -0.15 13.93
C VAL A 40 -0.63 0.75 13.31
N THR A 41 0.35 1.18 14.10
CA THR A 41 1.47 1.97 13.60
C THR A 41 2.50 1.10 12.86
N HIS A 42 3.42 1.71 12.12
CA HIS A 42 4.55 1.00 11.49
C HIS A 42 5.45 0.24 12.48
N THR A 43 5.41 0.61 13.77
CA THR A 43 6.11 -0.09 14.86
C THR A 43 5.29 -1.24 15.47
N GLY A 44 4.04 -1.44 15.06
CA GLY A 44 3.13 -2.44 15.63
C GLY A 44 2.32 -1.95 16.83
N GLN A 45 2.39 -0.68 17.21
CA GLN A 45 1.63 -0.13 18.34
C GLN A 45 0.14 -0.06 18.01
N LYS A 46 -0.67 -0.63 18.90
CA LYS A 46 -2.13 -0.61 18.89
C LYS A 46 -2.64 -0.54 20.33
N TRP A 47 -3.70 0.21 20.58
CA TRP A 47 -4.40 0.16 21.87
C TRP A 47 -5.42 -0.99 21.89
N GLU A 48 -5.61 -1.59 23.07
CA GLU A 48 -6.70 -2.55 23.26
C GLU A 48 -8.06 -1.86 23.22
N PRO A 49 -9.14 -2.56 22.81
CA PRO A 49 -10.46 -1.94 22.66
C PRO A 49 -11.04 -1.35 23.95
N ASP A 50 -10.66 -1.90 25.11
CA ASP A 50 -11.10 -1.50 26.45
C ASP A 50 -10.19 -0.43 27.10
N ASP A 51 -9.13 -0.01 26.42
CA ASP A 51 -8.18 0.96 26.96
C ASP A 51 -8.76 2.38 26.95
N TYR A 52 -8.91 2.96 28.15
CA TYR A 52 -9.40 4.33 28.33
C TYR A 52 -8.60 5.39 27.54
N ARG A 53 -7.34 5.08 27.19
CA ARG A 53 -6.48 5.95 26.39
C ARG A 53 -7.03 6.20 24.98
N LEU A 54 -7.90 5.33 24.45
CA LEU A 54 -8.55 5.53 23.16
C LEU A 54 -9.51 6.72 23.14
N SER A 55 -10.00 7.20 24.29
CA SER A 55 -10.90 8.35 24.39
C SER A 55 -10.34 9.61 23.73
N ARG A 56 -9.00 9.75 23.63
CA ARG A 56 -8.36 10.89 22.96
C ARG A 56 -8.63 10.97 21.45
N PHE A 57 -9.02 9.86 20.83
CA PHE A 57 -9.30 9.73 19.39
C PHE A 57 -10.80 9.66 19.09
N VAL A 58 -11.68 9.91 20.08
CA VAL A 58 -13.11 10.08 19.83
C VAL A 58 -13.32 11.36 19.03
N GLY A 59 -13.99 11.26 17.88
CA GLY A 59 -14.22 12.39 16.97
C GLY A 59 -12.96 12.96 16.31
N ARG A 60 -11.79 12.31 16.45
CA ARG A 60 -10.52 12.74 15.84
C ARG A 60 -9.73 11.52 15.33
N PRO A 61 -9.26 11.51 14.08
CA PRO A 61 -8.54 10.36 13.55
C PRO A 61 -7.14 10.23 14.17
N LYS A 62 -6.72 8.99 14.46
CA LYS A 62 -5.31 8.65 14.69
C LYS A 62 -4.55 8.73 13.37
N HIS A 63 -3.55 9.61 13.32
CA HIS A 63 -2.71 9.78 12.14
C HIS A 63 -1.60 8.73 12.15
N VAL A 64 -1.56 7.91 11.09
CA VAL A 64 -0.54 6.91 10.85
C VAL A 64 -0.09 7.07 9.40
N ASN A 65 1.22 7.06 9.18
CA ASN A 65 1.77 7.09 7.82
C ASN A 65 1.46 5.76 7.12
N PRO A 66 0.76 5.73 5.97
CA PRO A 66 0.46 4.49 5.25
C PRO A 66 1.69 3.89 4.55
N ASN A 67 2.73 4.70 4.26
CA ASN A 67 3.90 4.26 3.52
C ASN A 67 4.97 3.76 4.49
N PHE A 68 5.04 2.45 4.72
CA PHE A 68 5.98 1.85 5.64
C PHE A 68 7.35 1.67 4.97
N ALA A 69 8.41 2.19 5.60
CA ALA A 69 9.77 2.12 5.05
C ALA A 69 10.29 0.67 4.93
N ILE A 70 9.78 -0.25 5.76
CA ILE A 70 10.13 -1.68 5.73
C ILE A 70 9.73 -2.31 4.39
N ASP A 71 8.54 -1.99 3.89
CA ASP A 71 8.03 -2.54 2.64
C ASP A 71 8.76 -1.91 1.45
N LEU A 72 8.97 -0.59 1.49
CA LEU A 72 9.66 0.16 0.44
C LEU A 72 11.11 -0.30 0.25
N ILE A 73 11.86 -0.57 1.32
CA ILE A 73 13.24 -1.04 1.18
C ILE A 73 13.33 -2.50 0.74
N ALA A 74 12.31 -3.31 1.07
CA ALA A 74 12.23 -4.69 0.62
C ALA A 74 11.98 -4.77 -0.90
N GLU A 75 11.22 -3.83 -1.45
CA GLU A 75 10.93 -3.70 -2.88
C GLU A 75 12.19 -3.37 -3.71
N VAL A 76 13.14 -2.60 -3.16
CA VAL A 76 14.38 -2.25 -3.87
C VAL A 76 15.30 -3.47 -4.01
N PRO A 77 15.68 -3.89 -5.24
CA PRO A 77 16.52 -5.05 -5.44
C PRO A 77 17.95 -4.82 -4.92
N PRO A 78 18.63 -5.86 -4.40
CA PRO A 78 20.05 -5.78 -4.06
C PRO A 78 20.92 -5.44 -5.27
N LYS A 79 21.92 -4.58 -5.08
CA LYS A 79 22.87 -4.15 -6.11
C LYS A 79 24.04 -5.13 -6.20
N ALA A 80 24.29 -5.66 -7.40
CA ALA A 80 25.49 -6.44 -7.71
C ALA A 80 26.72 -5.53 -7.73
N CYS A 81 27.81 -5.95 -7.09
CA CYS A 81 29.08 -5.23 -7.07
C CYS A 81 30.24 -6.19 -7.35
N LYS A 82 31.26 -5.72 -8.08
CA LYS A 82 32.45 -6.52 -8.42
C LYS A 82 33.58 -6.40 -7.40
N GLU A 83 33.52 -5.35 -6.58
CA GLU A 83 34.55 -5.00 -5.61
C GLU A 83 34.23 -5.61 -4.25
N ARG A 84 35.27 -6.06 -3.55
CA ARG A 84 35.17 -6.63 -2.20
C ARG A 84 34.65 -5.63 -1.16
N VAL A 85 34.99 -4.35 -1.32
CA VAL A 85 34.57 -3.27 -0.43
C VAL A 85 33.93 -2.18 -1.27
N VAL A 86 32.67 -1.87 -1.00
CA VAL A 86 31.91 -0.84 -1.71
C VAL A 86 31.64 0.34 -0.79
N TRP A 87 31.39 1.51 -1.36
CA TRP A 87 31.01 2.68 -0.60
C TRP A 87 29.59 3.12 -0.92
N CYS A 88 28.93 3.71 0.08
CA CYS A 88 27.59 4.27 -0.03
C CYS A 88 27.58 5.64 0.66
N ASP A 89 27.00 6.63 -0.02
CA ASP A 89 26.74 7.99 0.49
C ASP A 89 25.24 8.31 0.49
N GLY A 90 24.39 7.36 0.12
CA GLY A 90 22.93 7.55 0.00
C GLY A 90 22.48 8.32 -1.23
N GLY A 91 23.40 8.69 -2.13
CA GLY A 91 23.13 9.48 -3.32
C GLY A 91 23.04 10.99 -3.03
N GLY A 92 23.48 11.80 -3.99
CA GLY A 92 23.44 13.26 -3.89
C GLY A 92 24.57 13.89 -3.07
N GLY A 93 25.65 13.16 -2.79
CA GLY A 93 26.83 13.68 -2.11
C GLY A 93 26.51 14.22 -0.72
N PRO A 94 26.56 15.54 -0.47
CA PRO A 94 26.27 16.12 0.85
C PRO A 94 24.81 16.01 1.29
N THR A 95 23.85 15.70 0.40
CA THR A 95 22.43 15.55 0.77
C THR A 95 22.07 14.14 1.24
N GLY A 96 22.98 13.19 1.09
CA GLY A 96 22.81 11.83 1.56
C GLY A 96 23.31 11.65 3.00
N HIS A 97 23.84 10.47 3.30
CA HIS A 97 24.47 10.18 4.59
C HIS A 97 25.99 10.23 4.49
N PRO A 98 26.72 10.28 5.63
CA PRO A 98 28.18 10.20 5.61
C PRO A 98 28.65 8.96 4.83
N LYS A 99 29.67 9.13 4.00
CA LYS A 99 30.24 8.04 3.20
C LYS A 99 30.69 6.90 4.12
N VAL A 100 30.11 5.72 3.92
CA VAL A 100 30.51 4.49 4.61
C VAL A 100 31.03 3.45 3.65
N TYR A 101 31.89 2.57 4.15
CA TYR A 101 32.42 1.42 3.43
C TYR A 101 31.76 0.15 3.96
N ILE A 102 31.30 -0.69 3.05
CA ILE A 102 30.55 -1.93 3.32
C ILE A 102 31.40 -3.09 2.83
N ASN A 103 31.66 -4.05 3.71
CA ASN A 103 32.44 -5.24 3.38
C ASN A 103 31.54 -6.32 2.77
N LEU A 104 31.91 -6.86 1.60
CA LEU A 104 31.16 -7.90 0.88
C LEU A 104 31.84 -9.28 0.92
N ASP A 105 32.77 -9.50 1.85
CA ASP A 105 33.53 -10.75 1.99
C ASP A 105 32.68 -11.99 2.20
N LYS A 106 31.58 -11.87 2.95
CA LYS A 106 30.69 -13.01 3.22
C LYS A 106 29.67 -13.12 2.09
N PRO A 107 29.29 -14.34 1.67
CA PRO A 107 28.24 -14.51 0.68
C PRO A 107 26.91 -13.94 1.20
N GLY A 108 26.13 -13.31 0.30
CA GLY A 108 24.80 -12.78 0.59
C GLY A 108 24.69 -11.27 0.50
N ASN A 109 23.56 -10.75 1.01
CA ASN A 109 23.22 -9.34 0.96
C ASN A 109 23.76 -8.60 2.19
N HIS A 110 24.53 -7.55 1.95
CA HIS A 110 25.04 -6.63 2.97
C HIS A 110 24.30 -5.30 2.87
N SER A 111 23.65 -4.90 3.95
CA SER A 111 22.87 -3.67 4.01
C SER A 111 23.71 -2.47 4.44
N CYS A 112 23.51 -1.33 3.80
CA CYS A 112 23.97 -0.04 4.33
C CYS A 112 23.20 0.30 5.61
N GLY A 113 23.90 0.67 6.69
CA GLY A 113 23.27 1.03 7.97
C GLY A 113 22.47 2.34 7.97
N TYR A 114 22.54 3.12 6.90
CA TYR A 114 21.79 4.37 6.74
C TYR A 114 20.61 4.20 5.78
N CYS A 115 20.88 4.02 4.49
CA CYS A 115 19.82 3.90 3.48
C CYS A 115 19.09 2.55 3.49
N GLY A 116 19.62 1.52 4.15
CA GLY A 116 19.07 0.16 4.08
C GLY A 116 19.28 -0.55 2.73
N LEU A 117 19.88 0.11 1.74
CA LEU A 117 20.18 -0.50 0.44
C LEU A 117 21.10 -1.71 0.61
N ARG A 118 20.85 -2.74 -0.19
CA ARG A 118 21.52 -4.04 -0.13
C ARG A 118 22.53 -4.17 -1.26
N TYR A 119 23.70 -4.70 -0.95
CA TYR A 119 24.79 -4.94 -1.88
C TYR A 119 25.26 -6.39 -1.76
N TYR A 120 25.67 -7.00 -2.86
CA TYR A 120 26.29 -8.32 -2.85
C TYR A 120 27.46 -8.39 -3.81
N LEU A 121 28.45 -9.21 -3.48
CA LEU A 121 29.59 -9.47 -4.35
C LEU A 121 29.15 -10.42 -5.47
N ASP A 122 29.19 -9.94 -6.69
CA ASP A 122 28.97 -10.74 -7.89
C ASP A 122 30.26 -11.49 -8.21
N HIS A 123 30.25 -12.81 -7.99
CA HIS A 123 31.38 -13.70 -8.26
C HIS A 123 31.48 -14.11 -9.74
N GLY A 124 30.86 -13.33 -10.65
CA GLY A 124 30.88 -13.56 -12.09
C GLY A 124 32.30 -13.76 -12.64
N HIS A 125 32.52 -14.98 -13.15
CA HIS A 125 33.65 -15.38 -14.00
C HIS A 125 33.69 -14.58 -15.31
#